data_AF-A0A7C5W534-F1
#
_entry.id   AF-A0A7C5W534-F1
#
_cell.length_a   1.000
_cell.length_b   1.000
_cell.length_c   1.000
_cell.angle_alpha   90.00
_cell.angle_beta   90.00
_cell.angle_gamma   90.00
#
_symmetry.space_group_name_H-M   'P 1'
#
loop_
_entity.id
_entity.type
_entity.pdbx_description
1 polymer ?
#
loop_
_entity_poly.entity_id
_entity_poly.type
_entity_poly.pdbx_seq_one_letter_code
_entity_poly.pdbx_strand_id
1 'polypeptide(L)' 'MSGPLKEILQRRWYIKQVLVSGRAEDVADLDWEEIRNILYKLELPEDIKSLWEDYFASQG' A
#
# COMPACT_ATOMS: atom_id res chain seq x y z
N MET A 1 -0.50 16.63 -20.14
CA MET A 1 0.72 15.83 -19.95
C MET A 1 0.77 15.39 -18.49
N SER A 2 0.80 14.08 -18.19
CA SER A 2 1.24 13.56 -16.89
C SER A 2 2.76 13.36 -16.95
N GLY A 3 3.46 13.72 -15.88
CA GLY A 3 4.88 13.44 -15.72
C GLY A 3 5.10 12.29 -14.72
N PRO A 4 6.30 11.70 -14.66
CA PRO A 4 6.59 10.50 -13.87
C PRO A 4 6.30 10.68 -12.36
N LEU A 5 6.48 11.89 -11.83
CA LEU A 5 6.14 12.18 -10.43
C LEU A 5 4.63 12.05 -10.15
N LYS A 6 3.78 12.46 -11.09
CA LYS A 6 2.32 12.37 -10.94
C LYS A 6 1.88 10.91 -10.89
N GLU A 7 2.47 10.06 -11.71
CA GLU A 7 2.17 8.63 -11.76
C GLU A 7 2.58 7.93 -10.46
N ILE A 8 3.75 8.26 -9.89
CA ILE A 8 4.18 7.75 -8.59
C ILE A 8 3.20 8.14 -7.47
N LEU A 9 2.76 9.40 -7.45
CA LEU A 9 1.81 9.89 -6.44
C LEU A 9 0.44 9.22 -6.61
N GLN A 10 -0.03 9.05 -7.84
CA GLN A 10 -1.28 8.34 -8.13
C GLN A 10 -1.20 6.87 -7.71
N ARG A 11 -0.10 6.19 -7.98
CA ARG A 11 0.10 4.79 -7.58
C ARG A 11 0.08 4.63 -6.07
N ARG A 12 0.80 5.49 -5.32
CA ARG A 12 0.79 5.48 -3.85
C ARG A 12 -0.58 5.76 -3.28
N TRP A 13 -1.29 6.74 -3.85
CA TRP A 13 -2.66 7.05 -3.42
C TRP A 13 -3.60 5.87 -3.64
N TYR A 14 -3.51 5.21 -4.79
CA TYR A 14 -4.31 4.03 -5.11
C TYR A 14 -4.05 2.89 -4.11
N ILE A 15 -2.77 2.56 -3.87
CA ILE A 15 -2.41 1.51 -2.90
C ILE A 15 -2.95 1.86 -1.52
N LYS A 16 -2.81 3.11 -1.06
CA LYS A 16 -3.42 3.56 0.20
C LYS A 16 -4.93 3.32 0.24
N GLN A 17 -5.67 3.62 -0.82
CA GLN A 17 -7.13 3.38 -0.83
C GLN A 17 -7.47 1.90 -0.70
N VAL A 18 -6.75 1.04 -1.42
CA VAL A 18 -6.98 -0.40 -1.38
C VAL A 18 -6.61 -1.00 -0.02
N LEU A 19 -5.50 -0.59 0.58
CA LEU A 19 -5.09 -1.09 1.90
C LEU A 19 -6.01 -0.66 3.05
N VAL A 20 -6.72 0.47 2.91
CA VAL A 20 -7.63 1.00 3.93
C VAL A 20 -9.06 0.50 3.74
N SER A 21 -9.53 0.40 2.49
CA SER A 21 -10.95 0.22 2.19
C SER A 21 -11.23 -0.81 1.09
N GLY A 22 -10.19 -1.45 0.54
CA GLY A 22 -10.33 -2.44 -0.53
C GLY A 22 -10.95 -3.75 -0.03
N ARG A 23 -11.55 -4.50 -0.95
CA ARG A 23 -11.96 -5.87 -0.67
C ARG A 23 -10.73 -6.78 -0.69
N ALA A 24 -10.87 -7.97 -0.12
CA ALA A 24 -9.77 -8.95 -0.09
C ALA A 24 -9.22 -9.28 -1.50
N GLU A 25 -10.08 -9.33 -2.51
CA GLU A 25 -9.68 -9.49 -3.92
C GLU A 25 -8.84 -8.31 -4.45
N ASP A 26 -9.23 -7.07 -4.14
CA ASP A 26 -8.52 -5.86 -4.59
C ASP A 26 -7.11 -5.82 -3.97
N VAL A 27 -6.99 -6.26 -2.71
CA VAL A 27 -5.72 -6.39 -1.99
C VAL A 27 -4.86 -7.51 -2.58
N ALA A 28 -5.45 -8.66 -2.92
CA ALA A 28 -4.73 -9.80 -3.48
C ALA A 28 -4.10 -9.49 -4.84
N ASP A 29 -4.72 -8.60 -5.62
CA ASP A 29 -4.24 -8.15 -6.94
C ASP A 29 -3.10 -7.11 -6.85
N LEU A 30 -2.74 -6.62 -5.67
CA LEU A 30 -1.61 -5.71 -5.50
C LEU A 30 -0.26 -6.43 -5.56
N ASP A 31 0.77 -5.69 -5.94
CA ASP A 31 2.15 -6.14 -5.81
C ASP A 31 2.59 -6.05 -4.34
N TRP A 32 2.70 -7.21 -3.70
CA TRP A 32 3.05 -7.35 -2.29
C TRP A 32 4.48 -6.90 -1.98
N GLU A 33 5.42 -7.03 -2.92
CA GLU A 33 6.78 -6.51 -2.75
C GLU A 33 6.80 -4.99 -2.87
N GLU A 34 6.05 -4.43 -3.81
CA GLU A 34 5.87 -2.97 -3.92
C GLU A 34 5.33 -2.41 -2.60
N ILE A 35 4.24 -2.97 -2.08
CA ILE A 35 3.64 -2.54 -0.81
C ILE A 35 4.68 -2.59 0.30
N ARG A 36 5.35 -3.74 0.50
CA ARG A 36 6.37 -3.91 1.55
C ARG A 36 7.44 -2.81 1.50
N ASN A 37 7.89 -2.46 0.30
CA ASN A 37 8.94 -1.46 0.08
C ASN A 37 8.47 -0.01 0.23
N ILE A 38 7.16 0.28 0.09
CA ILE A 38 6.62 1.64 0.19
C ILE A 38 5.75 1.87 1.41
N LEU A 39 5.45 0.84 2.22
CA LEU A 39 4.52 0.92 3.35
C LEU A 39 4.86 2.08 4.30
N TYR A 40 6.14 2.27 4.61
CA TYR A 40 6.61 3.38 5.47
C TYR A 40 6.37 4.77 4.88
N LYS A 41 6.19 4.87 3.55
CA LYS A 41 5.89 6.12 2.82
C LYS A 41 4.39 6.34 2.62
N LEU A 42 3.56 5.33 2.89
CA LEU A 42 2.12 5.48 2.79
C LEU A 42 1.61 6.15 4.06
N GLU A 43 0.89 7.26 3.91
CA GLU A 43 0.21 7.94 5.00
C GLU A 43 -1.06 7.16 5.39
N LEU A 44 -0.90 5.99 5.98
CA LEU A 44 -1.99 5.14 6.46
C LEU A 44 -2.41 5.56 7.89
N PRO A 45 -3.68 5.31 8.28
CA PRO A 45 -4.04 5.27 9.69
C PRO A 45 -3.13 4.32 10.47
N GLU A 46 -2.75 4.68 11.69
CA GLU A 46 -1.73 3.96 12.47
C GLU A 46 -2.09 2.50 12.71
N ASP A 47 -3.34 2.23 13.09
CA ASP A 47 -3.88 0.89 13.29
C ASP A 47 -3.79 0.03 12.03
N ILE A 48 -4.16 0.59 10.87
CA ILE A 48 -4.05 -0.11 9.58
C ILE A 48 -2.58 -0.35 9.23
N LYS A 49 -1.71 0.63 9.48
CA LYS A 49 -0.28 0.52 9.19
C LYS A 49 0.36 -0.59 10.01
N SER A 50 0.11 -0.62 11.33
CA SER A 50 0.64 -1.66 12.21
C SER A 50 0.18 -3.05 11.80
N LEU A 51 -1.09 -3.23 11.39
CA LEU A 51 -1.59 -4.53 10.90
C LEU A 51 -0.80 -5.04 9.69
N TRP A 52 -0.49 -4.16 8.73
CA TRP A 52 0.29 -4.54 7.56
C TRP A 52 1.77 -4.78 7.90
N GLU A 53 2.35 -3.97 8.79
CA GLU A 53 3.72 -4.17 9.28
C GLU A 53 3.86 -5.52 10.00
N ASP A 54 2.92 -5.85 10.88
CA ASP A 54 2.87 -7.14 11.58
C ASP A 54 2.72 -8.30 10.61
N TYR A 55 1.83 -8.18 9.62
CA TYR A 55 1.67 -9.18 8.57
C TYR A 55 2.98 -9.43 7.83
N PHE A 56 3.66 -8.38 7.35
CA PHE A 56 4.91 -8.56 6.62
C PHE A 56 6.05 -9.07 7.51
N ALA A 57 6.06 -8.72 8.79
CA ALA A 57 7.02 -9.25 9.76
C ALA A 57 6.80 -10.74 10.05
N SER A 58 5.55 -11.24 9.98
CA SER A 58 5.24 -12.66 10.21
C SER A 58 5.48 -13.57 9.00
N GLN A 59 5.76 -13.00 7.82
CA GLN A 59 6.08 -13.76 6.59
C GLN A 59 7.59 -14.05 6.45
N GLY A 60 8.36 -13.92 7.54
CA GLY A 60 9.80 -14.16 7.63
C GLY A 60 10.16 -15.62 7.91
#